data_AF-A0A917BGS0-F1
#
_entry.id   AF-A0A917BGS0-F1
#
_cell.length_a   1.000
_cell.length_b   1.000
_cell.length_c   1.000
_cell.angle_alpha   90.00
_cell.angle_beta   90.00
_cell.angle_gamma   90.00
#
_symmetry.space_group_name_H-M   'P 1'
#
loop_
_entity.id
_entity.type
_entity.pdbx_description
1 polymer ?
#
loop_
_entity_poly.entity_id
_entity_poly.type
_entity_poly.pdbx_seq_one_letter_code
_entity_poly.pdbx_strand_id
1 'polypeptide(L)' 'MDDERPKPPPSAIQLGADIGRLSVDEIEERIGLLKEEITRLEDALVAKRASRHAADAVFKL' A
#
# COMPACT_ATOMS: atom_id res chain seq x y z
N MET A 1 19.56 15.34 21.14
CA MET A 1 19.15 14.10 20.47
C MET A 1 18.00 14.50 19.59
N ASP A 2 18.31 14.63 18.30
CA ASP A 2 17.41 15.22 17.31
C ASP A 2 16.07 14.49 17.27
N ASP A 3 15.01 15.27 17.44
CA ASP A 3 13.61 14.86 17.35
C ASP A 3 13.35 14.14 16.03
N GLU A 4 13.30 12.81 16.12
CA GLU A 4 12.77 11.92 15.09
C GLU A 4 11.25 12.10 15.02
N ARG A 5 10.84 13.27 14.52
CA ARG A 5 9.45 13.54 14.18
C ARG A 5 9.05 12.52 13.12
N PRO A 6 7.95 11.77 13.31
CA PRO A 6 7.48 10.84 12.30
C PRO A 6 7.29 11.62 11.01
N LYS A 7 8.00 11.20 9.95
CA LYS A 7 7.85 11.79 8.62
C LYS A 7 6.35 11.79 8.31
N PRO A 8 5.77 12.93 7.90
CA PRO A 8 4.36 12.96 7.53
C PRO A 8 4.11 11.80 6.55
N PRO A 9 2.99 11.07 6.71
CA PRO A 9 2.70 9.95 5.83
C PRO A 9 2.82 10.44 4.38
N PRO A 10 3.48 9.69 3.50
CA PRO A 10 3.65 10.10 2.11
C PRO A 10 2.28 10.51 1.58
N SER A 11 2.20 11.76 1.12
CA SER A 11 0.96 12.39 0.65
C SER A 11 0.18 11.39 -0.21
N ALA A 12 -1.06 11.11 0.17
CA ALA A 12 -1.89 10.10 -0.46
C ALA A 12 -1.84 10.27 -1.98
N ILE A 13 -1.33 9.25 -2.68
CA ILE A 13 -1.20 9.27 -4.14
C ILE A 13 -2.59 9.55 -4.70
N GLN A 14 -2.78 10.73 -5.30
CA GLN A 14 -4.09 11.11 -5.82
C GLN A 14 -4.33 10.36 -7.14
N LEU A 15 -5.13 9.31 -7.05
CA LEU A 15 -5.54 8.50 -8.20
C LEU A 15 -6.37 9.37 -9.17
N GLY A 16 -6.07 9.30 -10.46
CA GLY A 16 -6.77 10.07 -11.49
C GLY A 16 -6.30 11.52 -11.67
N ALA A 17 -5.13 11.88 -11.13
CA ALA A 17 -4.46 13.13 -11.51
C ALA A 17 -4.11 13.14 -13.02
N ASP A 18 -4.19 14.32 -13.64
CA ASP A 18 -3.84 14.49 -15.05
C ASP A 18 -2.37 14.15 -15.29
N ILE A 19 -2.13 13.04 -16.00
CA ILE A 19 -0.79 12.53 -16.32
C ILE A 19 -0.07 13.49 -17.26
N GLY A 20 -0.80 14.24 -18.10
CA GLY A 20 -0.21 15.17 -19.07
C GLY A 20 0.55 16.34 -18.44
N ARG A 21 0.38 16.57 -17.13
CA ARG A 21 1.08 17.62 -16.37
C ARG A 21 2.29 17.11 -15.58
N LEU A 22 2.53 15.80 -15.59
CA LEU A 22 3.64 15.16 -14.87
C LEU A 22 4.83 14.97 -15.82
N SER A 23 6.03 15.15 -15.29
CA SER A 23 7.26 14.73 -15.94
C SER A 23 7.40 13.19 -15.94
N VAL A 24 8.32 12.68 -16.75
CA VAL A 24 8.62 11.23 -16.80
C VAL A 24 9.07 10.72 -15.43
N ASP A 25 9.99 11.43 -14.77
CA ASP A 25 10.52 11.04 -13.46
C ASP A 25 9.41 11.00 -12.39
N GLU A 26 8.48 11.96 -12.40
CA GLU A 26 7.33 11.97 -11.48
C GLU A 26 6.37 10.79 -11.74
N ILE A 27 6.21 10.39 -13.00
CA ILE A 27 5.41 9.21 -13.36
C ILE A 27 6.11 7.95 -12.86
N GLU A 28 7.43 7.83 -13.03
CA GLU A 28 8.21 6.69 -12.54
C GLU A 28 8.17 6.57 -11.02
N GLU A 29 8.38 7.67 -10.29
CA GLU A 29 8.27 7.72 -8.83
C GLU A 29 6.88 7.29 -8.37
N ARG A 30 5.83 7.83 -8.99
CA ARG A 30 4.44 7.47 -8.66
C ARG A 30 4.13 6.00 -8.94
N ILE A 31 4.65 5.44 -10.04
CA ILE A 31 4.51 4.01 -10.35
C ILE A 31 5.20 3.18 -9.26
N GLY A 32 6.39 3.58 -8.81
CA GLY A 32 7.11 2.90 -7.73
C GLY A 32 6.28 2.82 -6.45
N LEU A 33 5.79 3.98 -5.99
CA LEU A 33 4.99 4.06 -4.77
C LEU A 33 3.68 3.26 -4.86
N LEU A 34 3.00 3.27 -6.01
CA LEU A 34 1.78 2.48 -6.21
C LEU A 34 2.06 0.97 -6.21
N LYS A 35 3.19 0.53 -6.77
CA LYS A 35 3.58 -0.89 -6.73
C LYS A 35 3.88 -1.36 -5.31
N GLU A 36 4.58 -0.56 -4.52
CA GLU A 36 4.83 -0.87 -3.10
C GLU A 36 3.52 -1.00 -2.32
N GLU A 37 2.58 -0.09 -2.56
CA GLU A 37 1.27 -0.17 -1.90
C GLU A 37 0.45 -1.39 -2.36
N ILE A 38 0.54 -1.79 -3.64
CA ILE A 38 -0.07 -3.03 -4.13
C ILE A 38 0.50 -4.23 -3.37
N THR A 39 1.82 -4.35 -3.27
CA THR A 39 2.46 -5.47 -2.56
C THR A 39 2.01 -5.52 -1.10
N ARG A 40 1.97 -4.37 -0.41
CA ARG A 40 1.46 -4.28 0.97
C ARG A 40 0.01 -4.75 1.09
N LEU A 41 -0.85 -4.39 0.15
CA LEU A 41 -2.25 -4.82 0.13
C LEU A 41 -2.39 -6.32 -0.16
N GLU A 42 -1.57 -6.86 -1.06
CA GLU A 42 -1.51 -8.29 -1.35
C GLU A 42 -1.09 -9.09 -0.11
N ASP A 43 -0.04 -8.65 0.59
CA ASP A 43 0.41 -9.29 1.84
C ASP A 43 -0.69 -9.26 2.93
N ALA A 44 -1.33 -8.10 3.10
CA ALA A 44 -2.44 -7.96 4.04
C ALA A 44 -3.63 -8.85 3.66
N LEU A 45 -3.92 -9.00 2.36
CA LEU A 45 -4.96 -9.89 1.85
C LEU A 45 -4.62 -11.35 2.14
N VAL A 46 -3.38 -11.77 1.91
CA VAL A 46 -2.90 -13.13 2.23
C VAL A 46 -3.06 -13.41 3.72
N ALA A 47 -2.61 -12.49 4.59
CA ALA A 47 -2.75 -12.62 6.04
C ALA A 47 -4.22 -12.73 6.48
N LYS A 48 -5.12 -11.89 5.90
CA LYS A 48 -6.56 -11.95 6.18
C LYS A 48 -7.19 -13.25 5.70
N ARG A 49 -6.81 -13.76 4.53
CA ARG A 49 -7.30 -15.06 4.02
C ARG A 49 -6.83 -16.21 4.90
N ALA A 50 -5.56 -16.23 5.29
CA ALA A 50 -5.03 -17.24 6.20
C ALA A 50 -5.77 -17.24 7.55
N SER A 51 -6.04 -16.06 8.11
CA SER A 51 -6.85 -15.92 9.33
C SER A 51 -8.29 -16.43 9.14
N ARG A 52 -8.93 -16.11 8.01
CA ARG A 52 -10.28 -16.60 7.70
C ARG A 52 -10.33 -18.12 7.55
N HIS A 53 -9.39 -18.72 6.82
CA HIS A 53 -9.31 -20.17 6.67
C HIS A 53 -9.02 -20.89 7.99
N ALA A 54 -8.16 -20.32 8.85
CA ALA A 54 -7.94 -20.86 10.18
C ALA A 54 -9.21 -20.79 11.05
N ALA A 55 -9.98 -19.71 10.96
CA ALA A 55 -11.26 -19.59 11.65
C ALA A 55 -12.28 -20.62 11.12
N ASP A 56 -12.46 -20.73 9.80
CA ASP A 56 -13.39 -21.68 9.18
C ASP A 56 -13.04 -23.16 9.52
N ALA A 57 -11.76 -23.47 9.77
CA ALA A 57 -11.32 -24.79 10.22
C ALA A 57 -11.60 -25.05 11.71
N VAL A 58 -11.61 -24.01 12.54
CA VAL A 58 -11.93 -24.10 13.98
C VAL A 58 -13.45 -24.16 14.20
N PHE A 59 -14.26 -23.57 13.31
CA PHE A 59 -15.72 -23.54 13.43
C PHE A 59 -16.44 -24.72 12.74
N LYS A 60 -15.74 -25.63 12.05
CA LYS A 60 -16.33 -26.92 11.62
C LYS A 60 -16.20 -27.97 12.72
N LEU A 61 -17.18 -27.97 13.62
CA LEU A 61 -17.70 -29.16 14.30
C LEU A 61 -19.04 -29.54 13.65
#